data_AF-A0A920N693-F1
#
_entry.id   AF-A0A920N693-F1
#
_cell.length_a   1.000
_cell.length_b   1.000
_cell.length_c   1.000
_cell.angle_alpha   90.00
_cell.angle_beta   90.00
_cell.angle_gamma   90.00
#
_symmetry.space_group_name_H-M   'P 1'
#
loop_
_entity.id
_entity.type
_entity.pdbx_description
1 polymer ?
#
loop_
_entity_poly.entity_id
_entity_poly.type
_entity_poly.pdbx_seq_one_letter_code
_entity_poly.pdbx_strand_id
1 'polypeptide(L)'
;MADGQEVRTRVSSVMEDPSARAIARVYATALVDAAASAGVGDVLDELASFLDDVLEAQPEFHSILVGMAVGRDQKVAMIERVVGPVGPLC
;
A
#
# COMPACT_ATOMS: atom_id res chain seq x y z
N MET A 1 33.74 -12.35 27.70
CA MET A 1 32.35 -12.88 27.66
C MET A 1 31.41 -11.72 27.95
N ALA A 2 30.53 -11.38 27.00
CA ALA A 2 29.35 -10.51 27.07
C ALA A 2 29.09 -10.00 25.64
N ASP A 3 28.52 -10.87 24.80
CA ASP A 3 27.10 -10.92 24.44
C ASP A 3 26.77 -9.86 23.38
N GLY A 4 26.84 -10.30 22.12
CA GLY A 4 26.53 -9.48 20.96
C GLY A 4 25.03 -9.20 20.94
N GLN A 5 24.66 -7.94 21.18
CA GLN A 5 23.30 -7.49 20.94
C GLN A 5 23.02 -7.58 19.43
N GLU A 6 22.41 -8.69 19.01
CA GLU A 6 21.68 -8.78 17.75
C GLU A 6 20.59 -7.72 17.78
N VAL A 7 20.88 -6.54 17.23
CA VAL A 7 19.88 -5.56 16.87
C VAL A 7 18.97 -6.24 15.85
N ARG A 8 17.80 -6.72 16.29
CA ARG A 8 16.80 -7.32 15.40
C ARG A 8 16.18 -6.23 14.55
N THR A 9 16.83 -5.90 13.44
CA THR A 9 16.48 -4.84 12.48
C THR A 9 15.24 -5.15 11.63
N ARG A 10 14.43 -6.14 11.99
CA ARG A 10 13.18 -6.47 11.30
C ARG A 10 12.05 -6.49 12.31
N VAL A 11 11.36 -5.37 12.41
CA VAL A 11 10.05 -5.32 13.07
C VAL A 11 9.13 -6.29 12.32
N SER A 12 8.51 -7.22 13.05
CA SER A 12 7.63 -8.27 12.51
C SER A 12 6.42 -7.71 11.79
N SER A 13 5.95 -6.53 12.21
CA SER A 13 4.82 -5.84 11.61
C SER A 13 5.05 -4.33 11.61
N VAL A 14 4.80 -3.70 10.47
CA VAL A 14 4.83 -2.24 10.30
C VAL A 14 3.87 -1.56 11.29
N MET A 15 2.80 -2.24 11.72
CA MET A 15 1.91 -1.73 12.77
C MET A 15 2.52 -1.71 14.16
N GLU A 16 3.64 -2.38 14.44
CA GLU A 16 4.30 -2.34 15.75
C GLU A 16 5.33 -1.21 15.85
N ASP A 17 5.69 -0.61 14.71
CA ASP A 17 6.64 0.51 14.68
C ASP A 17 5.91 1.86 14.81
N PRO A 18 6.22 2.66 15.86
CA PRO A 18 5.57 3.95 16.07
C PRO A 18 5.87 4.96 14.97
N SER A 19 7.02 4.86 14.29
CA SER A 19 7.40 5.76 13.20
C SER A 19 6.60 5.45 11.94
N ALA A 20 6.40 4.17 11.63
CA ALA A 20 5.58 3.74 10.51
C ALA A 20 4.11 4.10 10.70
N ARG A 21 3.57 3.99 11.92
CA ARG A 21 2.22 4.49 12.24
C ARG A 21 2.09 6.00 11.99
N ALA A 22 3.10 6.78 12.35
CA ALA A 22 3.08 8.23 12.10
C ALA A 22 3.06 8.53 10.60
N ILE A 23 3.86 7.83 9.80
CA ILE A 23 3.87 7.96 8.33
C ILE A 23 2.52 7.55 7.73
N ALA A 24 1.97 6.40 8.15
CA ALA A 24 0.67 5.92 7.70
C ALA A 24 -0.44 6.95 8.00
N ARG A 25 -0.39 7.59 9.17
CA ARG A 25 -1.35 8.64 9.55
C ARG A 25 -1.30 9.85 8.61
N VAL A 26 -0.10 10.27 8.19
CA VAL A 26 0.07 11.38 7.23
C VAL A 26 -0.59 11.03 5.90
N TYR A 27 -0.31 9.85 5.36
CA TYR A 27 -0.91 9.41 4.10
C TYR A 27 -2.43 9.21 4.20
N ALA A 28 -2.92 8.64 5.29
CA ALA A 28 -4.35 8.47 5.53
C ALA A 28 -5.07 9.83 5.59
N THR A 29 -4.49 10.81 6.29
CA THR A 29 -5.05 12.17 6.37
C THR A 29 -5.07 12.83 5.00
N ALA A 30 -3.96 12.76 4.26
CA ALA A 30 -3.85 13.32 2.92
C ALA A 30 -4.85 12.68 1.94
N LEU A 31 -5.11 11.37 2.05
CA LEU A 31 -6.10 10.67 1.23
C LEU A 31 -7.52 11.17 1.51
N VAL A 32 -7.91 11.25 2.79
CA VAL A 32 -9.24 11.70 3.20
C VAL A 32 -9.47 13.16 2.78
N ASP A 33 -8.48 14.03 2.98
CA ASP A 33 -8.56 15.45 2.59
C ASP A 33 -8.67 15.61 1.06
N ALA A 34 -7.91 14.81 0.30
CA ALA A 34 -7.96 14.83 -1.16
C ALA A 34 -9.32 14.31 -1.67
N ALA A 35 -9.85 13.24 -1.09
CA ALA A 35 -11.14 12.67 -1.46
C ALA A 35 -12.29 13.63 -1.14
N ALA A 36 -12.27 14.27 0.03
CA ALA A 36 -13.23 15.32 0.38
C ALA A 36 -13.17 16.50 -0.61
N SER A 37 -11.96 16.93 -1.01
CA SER A 37 -11.76 18.00 -1.98
C SER A 37 -12.23 17.62 -3.39
N ALA A 38 -12.12 16.34 -3.76
CA ALA A 38 -12.58 15.80 -5.04
C ALA A 38 -14.07 15.41 -5.04
N GLY A 39 -14.74 15.43 -3.89
CA GLY A 39 -16.14 15.02 -3.74
C GLY A 39 -16.37 13.50 -3.83
N VAL A 40 -15.34 12.70 -3.55
CA VAL A 40 -15.42 11.23 -3.57
C VAL A 40 -15.70 10.71 -2.16
N GLY A 41 -16.87 10.12 -1.95
CA GLY A 41 -17.31 9.61 -0.64
C GLY A 41 -16.81 8.20 -0.30
N ASP A 42 -16.63 7.35 -1.32
CA ASP A 42 -16.45 5.90 -1.16
C ASP A 42 -14.97 5.47 -1.23
N VAL A 43 -14.03 6.43 -1.15
CA VAL A 43 -12.59 6.18 -1.33
C VAL A 43 -12.02 5.15 -0.34
N LEU A 44 -12.56 5.12 0.89
CA LEU A 44 -12.10 4.20 1.92
C LEU A 44 -12.60 2.79 1.66
N ASP A 45 -13.82 2.65 1.15
CA ASP A 45 -14.40 1.36 0.78
C ASP A 45 -13.71 0.81 -0.48
N GLU A 46 -13.39 1.67 -1.45
CA GLU A 46 -12.60 1.30 -2.63
C GLU A 46 -11.19 0.84 -2.24
N LEU A 47 -10.53 1.55 -1.33
CA LEU A 47 -9.22 1.14 -0.82
C LEU A 47 -9.31 -0.19 -0.06
N ALA A 48 -10.36 -0.40 0.75
CA ALA A 48 -10.58 -1.65 1.45
C ALA A 48 -10.78 -2.82 0.46
N SER A 49 -11.61 -2.64 -0.56
CA SER A 49 -11.81 -3.63 -1.63
C SER A 49 -10.51 -3.90 -2.39
N PHE A 50 -9.66 -2.90 -2.65
CA PHE A 50 -8.35 -3.15 -3.26
C PHE A 50 -7.45 -4.03 -2.37
N LEU A 51 -7.46 -3.83 -1.06
CA LEU A 51 -6.68 -4.66 -0.14
C LEU A 51 -7.23 -6.10 -0.09
N ASP A 52 -8.52 -6.24 0.16
CA ASP A 52 -9.15 -7.53 0.44
C ASP A 52 -9.43 -8.32 -0.85
N ASP A 53 -10.02 -7.68 -1.86
CA ASP A 53 -10.46 -8.36 -3.08
C ASP A 53 -9.36 -8.49 -4.15
N VAL A 54 -8.29 -7.69 -4.07
CA VAL A 54 -7.18 -7.73 -5.05
C VAL A 54 -5.89 -8.24 -4.43
N LEU A 55 -5.39 -7.64 -3.34
CA LEU A 55 -4.11 -8.04 -2.77
C LEU A 55 -4.17 -9.36 -2.01
N GLU A 56 -5.22 -9.63 -1.22
CA GLU A 56 -5.37 -10.92 -0.55
C GLU A 56 -5.71 -12.03 -1.55
N ALA A 57 -6.60 -11.75 -2.51
CA ALA A 57 -6.96 -12.70 -3.55
C ALA A 57 -5.76 -13.08 -4.44
N GLN A 58 -4.80 -12.15 -4.63
CA GLN A 58 -3.64 -12.37 -5.49
C GLN A 58 -2.28 -12.08 -4.80
N PRO A 59 -1.77 -13.02 -3.99
CA PRO A 59 -0.57 -12.82 -3.17
C PRO A 59 0.72 -12.64 -3.97
N GLU A 60 0.77 -13.16 -5.21
CA GLU A 60 1.88 -12.94 -6.12
C GLU A 60 1.98 -11.46 -6.55
N PHE A 61 0.84 -10.80 -6.74
CA PHE A 61 0.79 -9.39 -7.09
C PHE A 61 1.31 -8.51 -5.94
N HIS A 62 0.89 -8.79 -4.71
CA HIS A 62 1.45 -8.17 -3.52
C HIS A 62 2.98 -8.36 -3.43
N SER A 63 3.46 -9.58 -3.70
CA SER A 63 4.89 -9.89 -3.69
C SER A 63 5.68 -9.11 -4.74
N ILE A 64 5.10 -8.86 -5.91
CA ILE A 64 5.70 -8.02 -6.97
C ILE A 64 5.78 -6.56 -6.53
N LEU A 65 4.73 -6.03 -5.91
CA LEU A 65 4.68 -4.64 -5.44
C LEU A 65 5.72 -4.36 -4.35
N VAL A 66 5.91 -5.30 -3.41
CA VAL A 66 6.88 -5.16 -2.31
C VAL A 66 8.29 -5.58 -2.73
N GLY A 67 8.42 -6.48 -3.70
CA GLY A 67 9.70 -7.02 -4.16
C GLY A 67 10.56 -6.05 -4.97
N MET A 68 11.85 -6.33 -5.08
CA MET A 68 12.80 -5.56 -5.91
C MET A 68 12.89 -6.06 -7.36
N ALA A 69 12.15 -7.11 -7.70
CA ALA A 69 12.25 -7.79 -9.00
C ALA A 69 11.78 -6.92 -10.18
N VAL A 70 10.89 -5.96 -9.91
CA VAL A 70 10.29 -5.09 -10.92
C VAL A 70 10.72 -3.64 -10.67
N GLY A 71 11.16 -2.97 -11.71
CA GLY A 71 11.57 -1.56 -11.65
C GLY A 71 10.40 -0.64 -11.32
N ARG A 72 10.70 0.56 -10.78
CA ARG A 72 9.69 1.54 -10.36
C ARG A 72 8.65 1.82 -11.44
N ASP A 73 9.09 2.12 -12.67
CA ASP A 73 8.18 2.55 -13.73
C ASP A 73 7.23 1.42 -14.16
N GLN A 74 7.72 0.18 -14.09
CA GLN A 74 6.91 -0.99 -14.37
C GLN A 74 5.89 -1.27 -13.26
N LYS A 75 6.24 -0.99 -11.99
CA LYS A 75 5.26 -1.00 -10.88
C LYS A 75 4.18 0.06 -11.07
N VAL A 76 4.55 1.28 -11.48
CA VAL A 76 3.60 2.35 -11.75
C VAL A 76 2.63 1.94 -12.87
N ALA A 77 3.15 1.43 -13.99
CA ALA A 77 2.32 0.96 -15.09
C ALA A 77 1.37 -0.20 -14.70
N MET A 78 1.80 -1.08 -13.79
CA MET A 78 0.93 -2.12 -13.24
C MET A 78 -0.20 -1.54 -12.38
N ILE A 79 0.11 -0.59 -11.49
CA ILE A 79 -0.88 0.07 -10.65
C ILE A 79 -1.87 0.86 -11.52
N GLU A 80 -1.40 1.61 -12.51
CA GLU A 80 -2.25 2.34 -13.47
C GLU A 80 -3.17 1.39 -14.24
N ARG A 81 -2.73 0.18 -14.56
CA ARG A 81 -3.58 -0.81 -15.25
C ARG A 81 -4.64 -1.42 -14.34
N VAL A 82 -4.37 -1.56 -13.04
CA VAL A 82 -5.28 -2.19 -12.08
C VAL A 82 -6.27 -1.20 -11.48
N VAL A 83 -5.80 0.01 -11.15
CA VAL A 83 -6.55 1.05 -10.42
C VAL A 83 -6.92 2.23 -11.33
N GLY A 84 -6.27 2.37 -12.49
CA GLY A 84 -6.63 3.41 -13.44
C GLY A 84 -8.03 3.18 -14.02
N PRO A 85 -8.63 4.22 -14.63
CA PRO A 85 -9.92 4.10 -15.26
C PRO A 85 -9.87 2.96 -16.28
N VAL A 86 -10.66 1.92 -16.04
CA VAL A 86 -11.03 1.00 -17.12
C VAL A 86 -11.70 1.87 -18.18
N GLY A 87 -10.99 2.13 -19.29
CA GLY A 87 -11.61 2.76 -20.45
C GLY A 87 -12.90 2.00 -20.80
N PRO A 88 -13.93 2.69 -21.34
CA PRO A 88 -15.26 2.11 -21.48
C PRO A 88 -15.16 0.89 -22.40
N LEU A 89 -15.20 -0.29 -21.81
CA LEU A 89 -15.61 -1.50 -22.48
C LEU A 89 -17.02 -1.80 -21.98
N CYS A 90 -17.93 -0.94 -22.43
CA CYS A 90 -19.30 -1.20 -22.92
C CYS A 90 -20.07 0.12 -22.99
#